data_AF-A0A0L6JBK4-F1
#
_entry.id   AF-A0A0L6JBK4-F1
#
_cell.length_a   1.000
_cell.length_b   1.000
_cell.length_c   1.000
_cell.angle_alpha   90.00
_cell.angle_beta   90.00
_cell.angle_gamma   90.00
#
_symmetry.space_group_name_H-M   'P 1'
#
loop_
_entity.id
_entity.type
_entity.pdbx_description
1 polymer ?
#
loop_
_entity_poly.entity_id
_entity_poly.type
_entity_poly.pdbx_seq_one_letter_code
_entity_poly.pdbx_strand_id
1 'polypeptide(L)'
;MSAPSSPASHTAMQRVVDVCGDEADILALSVARFVAAGYMTSDVACWNAAFDGAEQLLGPAEGCRFVASVVAIVRALRAEREDDWSFMPASCCRVTGHECALVALIGRARRRLWADLEEAAAAITGREAAPRLVAAVRAAVATLDEAAERLAPTACPSRVVLH
;
A
#
# COMPACT_ATOMS: atom_id res chain seq x y z
N MET A 1 11.34 31.00 -38.78
CA MET A 1 10.30 30.82 -37.73
C MET A 1 10.54 29.47 -37.11
N SER A 2 11.28 29.42 -36.00
CA SER A 2 11.59 28.17 -35.30
C SER A 2 10.73 28.12 -34.04
N ALA A 3 9.90 27.09 -33.91
CA ALA A 3 9.15 26.81 -32.70
C ALA A 3 10.10 26.30 -31.60
N PRO A 4 9.95 26.72 -30.33
CA PRO A 4 10.59 26.02 -29.23
C PRO A 4 9.67 24.86 -28.82
N SER A 5 10.09 23.63 -29.13
CA SER A 5 9.56 22.43 -28.47
C SER A 5 10.12 22.37 -27.06
N SER A 6 9.31 22.73 -26.07
CA SER A 6 9.61 22.43 -24.66
C SER A 6 9.62 20.91 -24.47
N PRO A 7 10.67 20.31 -23.87
CA PRO A 7 10.62 18.90 -23.51
C PRO A 7 9.64 18.73 -22.35
N ALA A 8 8.63 17.88 -22.53
CA ALA A 8 7.79 17.42 -21.43
C ALA A 8 8.72 16.84 -20.35
N SER A 9 8.73 17.47 -19.17
CA SER A 9 9.46 16.94 -18.03
C SER A 9 8.77 15.65 -17.60
N HIS A 10 9.26 14.52 -18.11
CA HIS A 10 8.87 13.20 -17.61
C HIS A 10 9.45 13.07 -16.21
N THR A 11 8.71 13.51 -15.19
CA THR A 11 9.05 13.21 -13.79
C THR A 11 9.16 11.70 -13.69
N ALA A 12 10.39 11.21 -13.44
CA ALA A 12 10.62 9.80 -13.28
C ALA A 12 9.74 9.29 -12.13
N MET A 13 8.93 8.26 -12.38
CA MET A 13 8.17 7.58 -11.34
C MET A 13 9.09 7.18 -10.18
N GLN A 14 8.57 7.00 -8.97
CA GLN A 14 9.36 6.50 -7.85
C GLN A 14 9.45 4.97 -7.91
N ARG A 15 10.37 4.36 -7.16
CA ARG A 15 10.39 2.89 -6.98
C ARG A 15 9.76 2.52 -5.65
N VAL A 16 9.27 1.28 -5.56
CA VAL A 16 8.69 0.70 -4.34
C VAL A 16 9.64 0.87 -3.14
N VAL A 17 10.92 0.55 -3.32
CA VAL A 17 11.97 0.65 -2.29
C VAL A 17 12.26 2.08 -1.83
N ASP A 18 11.89 3.09 -2.63
CA ASP A 18 12.11 4.50 -2.28
C ASP A 18 10.90 5.10 -1.53
N VAL A 19 9.77 4.37 -1.45
CA VAL A 19 8.48 4.86 -0.92
C VAL A 19 7.99 4.06 0.28
N CYS A 20 8.19 2.74 0.28
CA CYS A 20 7.79 1.87 1.39
C CYS A 20 8.82 1.95 2.52
N GLY A 21 8.36 2.04 3.78
CA GLY A 21 9.25 2.13 4.94
C GLY A 21 9.78 0.79 5.42
N ASP A 22 9.03 -0.29 5.19
CA ASP A 22 9.36 -1.66 5.58
C ASP A 22 8.68 -2.70 4.68
N GLU A 23 8.92 -3.98 4.94
CA GLU A 23 8.35 -5.11 4.19
C GLU A 23 6.82 -5.19 4.30
N ALA A 24 6.21 -4.71 5.40
CA ALA A 24 4.77 -4.68 5.54
C ALA A 24 4.13 -3.63 4.62
N ASP A 25 4.77 -2.47 4.44
CA ASP A 25 4.33 -1.48 3.44
C ASP A 25 4.42 -2.04 2.01
N ILE A 26 5.50 -2.78 1.69
CA ILE A 26 5.68 -3.44 0.38
C ILE A 26 4.58 -4.48 0.15
N LEU A 27 4.29 -5.31 1.15
CA LEU A 27 3.24 -6.31 1.08
C LEU A 27 1.86 -5.66 0.96
N ALA A 28 1.57 -4.61 1.73
CA ALA A 28 0.31 -3.87 1.67
C ALA A 28 0.07 -3.28 0.27
N LEU A 29 1.10 -2.67 -0.32
CA LEU A 29 1.03 -2.16 -1.69
C LEU A 29 0.80 -3.27 -2.71
N SER A 30 1.49 -4.40 -2.57
CA SER A 30 1.36 -5.55 -3.48
C SER A 30 -0.06 -6.14 -3.42
N VAL A 31 -0.60 -6.33 -2.21
CA VAL A 31 -1.99 -6.76 -2.01
C VAL A 31 -2.96 -5.75 -2.59
N ALA A 32 -2.76 -4.44 -2.36
CA ALA A 32 -3.61 -3.40 -2.92
C ALA A 32 -3.66 -3.44 -4.45
N ARG A 33 -2.53 -3.70 -5.11
CA ARG A 33 -2.45 -3.87 -6.58
C ARG A 33 -3.21 -5.09 -7.07
N PHE A 34 -3.06 -6.24 -6.40
CA PHE A 34 -3.79 -7.45 -6.75
C PHE A 34 -5.30 -7.27 -6.60
N VAL A 35 -5.74 -6.65 -5.49
CA VAL A 35 -7.15 -6.36 -5.25
C VAL A 35 -7.70 -5.37 -6.28
N ALA A 36 -6.96 -4.31 -6.59
CA ALA A 36 -7.35 -3.34 -7.61
C ALA A 36 -7.43 -3.98 -9.00
N ALA A 37 -6.48 -4.85 -9.36
CA ALA A 37 -6.51 -5.64 -10.58
C ALA A 37 -7.75 -6.54 -10.62
N GLY A 38 -8.03 -7.28 -9.55
CA GLY A 38 -9.22 -8.13 -9.44
C GLY A 38 -10.53 -7.37 -9.62
N TYR A 39 -10.61 -6.13 -9.14
CA TYR A 39 -11.76 -5.26 -9.41
C TYR A 39 -11.86 -4.80 -10.88
N MET A 40 -10.73 -4.56 -11.55
CA MET A 40 -10.73 -4.13 -12.95
C MET A 40 -11.02 -5.27 -13.92
N THR A 41 -10.50 -6.47 -13.65
CA THR A 41 -10.56 -7.61 -14.57
C THR A 41 -11.68 -8.59 -14.24
N SER A 42 -12.27 -8.51 -13.03
CA SER A 42 -13.15 -9.54 -12.48
C SER A 42 -12.51 -10.93 -12.41
N ASP A 43 -11.17 -10.98 -12.34
CA ASP A 43 -10.41 -12.23 -12.28
C ASP A 43 -10.15 -12.66 -10.84
N VAL A 44 -10.70 -13.83 -10.47
CA VAL A 44 -10.49 -14.45 -9.15
C VAL A 44 -9.02 -14.79 -8.89
N ALA A 45 -8.22 -15.02 -9.94
CA ALA A 45 -6.80 -15.33 -9.79
C ALA A 45 -6.02 -14.17 -9.16
N CYS A 46 -6.41 -12.91 -9.41
CA CYS A 46 -5.82 -11.75 -8.75
C CYS A 46 -6.08 -11.76 -7.24
N TRP A 47 -7.28 -12.19 -6.82
CA TRP A 47 -7.61 -12.32 -5.40
C TRP A 47 -6.78 -13.42 -4.76
N ASN A 48 -6.72 -14.60 -5.37
CA ASN A 48 -5.92 -15.72 -4.87
C ASN A 48 -4.44 -15.34 -4.72
N ALA A 49 -3.86 -14.66 -5.71
CA ALA A 49 -2.46 -14.22 -5.63
C ALA A 49 -2.18 -13.27 -4.45
N ALA A 50 -3.16 -12.44 -4.05
CA ALA A 50 -3.03 -11.61 -2.86
C ALA A 50 -2.98 -12.45 -1.57
N PHE A 51 -3.85 -13.45 -1.46
CA PHE A 51 -3.87 -14.39 -0.33
C PHE A 51 -2.61 -15.25 -0.31
N ASP A 52 -2.27 -15.91 -1.41
CA ASP A 52 -1.09 -16.78 -1.53
C ASP A 52 0.20 -16.03 -1.10
N GLY A 53 0.39 -14.80 -1.59
CA GLY A 53 1.56 -13.99 -1.24
C GLY A 53 1.61 -13.58 0.24
N ALA A 54 0.47 -13.18 0.81
CA ALA A 54 0.41 -12.79 2.23
C ALA A 54 0.55 -14.00 3.17
N GLU A 55 -0.08 -15.12 2.84
CA GLU A 55 -0.03 -16.35 3.63
C GLU A 55 1.36 -17.00 3.58
N GLN A 56 2.06 -16.92 2.45
CA GLN A 56 3.44 -17.38 2.35
C GLN A 56 4.37 -16.63 3.32
N LEU A 57 4.14 -15.34 3.55
CA LEU A 57 5.02 -14.49 4.37
C LEU A 57 4.61 -14.45 5.84
N LEU A 58 3.30 -14.44 6.12
CA LEU A 58 2.77 -14.23 7.47
C LEU A 58 2.15 -15.49 8.09
N GLY A 59 1.96 -16.55 7.30
CA GLY A 59 1.17 -17.72 7.68
C GLY A 59 -0.33 -17.55 7.35
N PRO A 60 -1.11 -18.64 7.38
CA PRO A 60 -2.47 -18.66 6.86
C PRO A 60 -3.43 -17.73 7.61
N ALA A 61 -3.38 -17.70 8.94
CA ALA A 61 -4.32 -16.90 9.74
C ALA A 61 -4.02 -15.40 9.65
N GLU A 62 -2.76 -15.02 9.83
CA GLU A 62 -2.28 -13.64 9.77
C GLU A 62 -2.32 -13.09 8.34
N GLY A 63 -1.93 -13.89 7.34
CA GLY A 63 -2.00 -13.52 5.93
C GLY A 63 -3.43 -13.19 5.50
N CYS A 64 -4.40 -14.04 5.83
CA CYS A 64 -5.82 -13.77 5.59
C CYS A 64 -6.29 -12.46 6.24
N ARG A 65 -5.93 -12.21 7.51
CA ARG A 65 -6.30 -10.97 8.23
C ARG A 65 -5.66 -9.74 7.58
N PHE A 66 -4.39 -9.85 7.18
CA PHE A 66 -3.67 -8.80 6.50
C PHE A 66 -4.35 -8.42 5.17
N VAL A 67 -4.68 -9.41 4.35
CA VAL A 67 -5.39 -9.19 3.08
C VAL A 67 -6.75 -8.55 3.33
N ALA A 68 -7.53 -9.04 4.31
CA ALA A 68 -8.82 -8.46 4.65
C ALA A 68 -8.72 -6.97 5.04
N SER A 69 -7.69 -6.59 5.81
CA SER A 69 -7.41 -5.21 6.19
C SER A 69 -7.09 -4.33 4.97
N VAL A 70 -6.22 -4.79 4.06
CA VAL A 70 -5.90 -4.03 2.84
C VAL A 70 -7.09 -3.96 1.89
N VAL A 71 -7.88 -5.04 1.76
CA VAL A 71 -9.13 -5.05 0.99
C VAL A 71 -10.11 -4.01 1.53
N ALA A 72 -10.25 -3.89 2.85
CA ALA A 72 -11.11 -2.88 3.46
C ALA A 72 -10.67 -1.45 3.07
N ILE A 73 -9.36 -1.18 3.09
CA ILE A 73 -8.79 0.11 2.64
C ILE A 73 -9.12 0.37 1.17
N VAL A 74 -8.82 -0.58 0.27
CA VAL A 74 -9.07 -0.42 -1.18
C VAL A 74 -10.55 -0.23 -1.46
N ARG A 75 -11.43 -0.96 -0.77
CA ARG A 75 -12.88 -0.82 -0.90
C ARG A 75 -13.37 0.54 -0.44
N ALA A 76 -12.87 1.04 0.69
CA ALA A 76 -13.23 2.35 1.19
C ALA A 76 -12.75 3.46 0.24
N LEU A 77 -11.50 3.36 -0.24
CA LEU A 77 -10.94 4.27 -1.23
C LEU A 77 -11.79 4.30 -2.50
N ARG A 78 -12.13 3.15 -3.08
CA ARG A 78 -12.99 3.07 -4.27
C ARG A 78 -14.39 3.63 -4.04
N ALA A 79 -14.93 3.52 -2.83
CA ALA A 79 -16.27 3.98 -2.51
C ALA A 79 -16.35 5.50 -2.30
N GLU A 80 -15.23 6.15 -1.97
CA GLU A 80 -15.18 7.59 -1.64
C GLU A 80 -14.43 8.42 -2.67
N ARG A 81 -13.59 7.81 -3.50
CA ARG A 81 -12.84 8.55 -4.49
C ARG A 81 -13.72 9.05 -5.65
N GLU A 82 -13.52 10.29 -6.06
CA GLU A 82 -14.27 10.91 -7.17
C GLU A 82 -13.74 10.50 -8.56
N ASP A 83 -12.42 10.35 -8.68
CA ASP A 83 -11.72 10.04 -9.93
C ASP A 83 -11.21 8.60 -9.99
N ASP A 84 -10.82 8.18 -11.20
CA ASP A 84 -10.13 6.91 -11.41
C ASP A 84 -8.84 6.78 -10.58
N TRP A 85 -8.55 5.55 -10.20
CA TRP A 85 -7.35 5.17 -9.45
C TRP A 85 -6.37 4.45 -10.36
N SER A 86 -5.25 5.10 -10.68
CA SER A 86 -4.12 4.47 -11.36
C SER A 86 -3.22 3.70 -10.40
N PHE A 87 -2.74 2.54 -10.85
CA PHE A 87 -1.80 1.67 -10.13
C PHE A 87 -0.99 0.86 -11.14
N MET A 88 0.15 0.33 -10.70
CA MET A 88 1.00 -0.54 -11.51
C MET A 88 0.67 -2.02 -11.25
N PRO A 89 1.02 -2.94 -12.18
CA PRO A 89 0.95 -4.38 -11.91
C PRO A 89 1.70 -4.75 -10.62
N ALA A 90 1.23 -5.79 -9.91
CA ALA A 90 1.79 -6.22 -8.63
C ALA A 90 3.32 -6.43 -8.67
N SER A 91 3.85 -7.00 -9.76
CA SER A 91 5.28 -7.26 -9.96
C SER A 91 6.12 -6.04 -10.36
N CYS A 92 5.50 -4.87 -10.57
CA CYS A 92 6.22 -3.69 -11.03
C CYS A 92 6.99 -3.02 -9.89
N CYS A 93 8.27 -2.72 -10.10
CA CYS A 93 9.09 -2.01 -9.12
C CYS A 93 8.81 -0.50 -9.06
N ARG A 94 7.97 0.04 -9.95
CA ARG A 94 7.63 1.47 -10.03
C ARG A 94 6.31 1.73 -9.33
N VAL A 95 6.12 2.97 -8.85
CA VAL A 95 4.88 3.40 -8.20
C VAL A 95 4.32 4.66 -8.87
N THR A 96 3.00 4.71 -8.99
CA THR A 96 2.22 5.89 -9.40
C THR A 96 2.10 6.89 -8.25
N GLY A 97 1.71 8.13 -8.56
CA GLY A 97 1.42 9.13 -7.52
C GLY A 97 0.29 8.70 -6.56
N HIS A 98 -0.69 7.96 -7.06
CA HIS A 98 -1.76 7.39 -6.25
C HIS A 98 -1.23 6.33 -5.27
N GLU A 99 -0.41 5.40 -5.74
CA GLU A 99 0.21 4.39 -4.88
C GLU A 99 1.11 5.05 -3.81
N CYS A 100 1.87 6.08 -4.17
CA CYS A 100 2.64 6.86 -3.20
C CYS A 100 1.74 7.49 -2.13
N ALA A 101 0.61 8.07 -2.53
CA ALA A 101 -0.35 8.66 -1.60
C ALA A 101 -0.96 7.61 -0.66
N LEU A 102 -1.26 6.40 -1.17
CA LEU A 102 -1.79 5.30 -0.35
C LEU A 102 -0.76 4.82 0.68
N VAL A 103 0.49 4.61 0.28
CA VAL A 103 1.56 4.20 1.20
C VAL A 103 1.80 5.30 2.26
N ALA A 104 1.81 6.57 1.85
CA ALA A 104 1.94 7.68 2.79
C ALA A 104 0.75 7.79 3.76
N LEU A 105 -0.47 7.49 3.31
CA LEU A 105 -1.68 7.43 4.14
C LEU A 105 -1.54 6.35 5.22
N ILE A 106 -1.12 5.14 4.82
CA ILE A 106 -0.84 4.03 5.73
C ILE A 106 0.25 4.42 6.74
N GLY A 107 1.37 5.00 6.28
CA GLY A 107 2.46 5.43 7.14
C GLY A 107 2.07 6.53 8.15
N ARG A 108 1.14 7.44 7.81
CA ARG A 108 0.57 8.40 8.78
C ARG A 108 -0.24 7.67 9.86
N ALA A 109 -1.08 6.72 9.47
CA ALA A 109 -1.91 5.97 10.40
C ALA A 109 -1.08 5.08 11.35
N ARG A 110 -0.04 4.40 10.83
CA ARG A 110 0.89 3.61 11.65
C ARG A 110 1.64 4.49 12.66
N ARG A 111 1.96 5.74 12.31
CA ARG A 111 2.50 6.74 13.26
C ARG A 111 1.45 7.43 14.14
N ARG A 112 0.18 7.03 14.05
CA ARG A 112 -0.95 7.57 14.82
C ARG A 112 -1.18 9.08 14.60
N LEU A 113 -0.78 9.61 13.44
CA LEU A 113 -0.97 11.01 13.04
C LEU A 113 -2.39 11.21 12.50
N TRP A 114 -3.38 11.27 13.40
CA TRP A 114 -4.79 11.19 13.00
C TRP A 114 -5.31 12.41 12.26
N ALA A 115 -4.87 13.62 12.61
CA ALA A 115 -5.23 14.82 11.86
C ALA A 115 -4.66 14.74 10.43
N ASP A 116 -3.37 14.45 10.29
CA ASP A 116 -2.73 14.28 8.99
C ASP A 116 -3.34 13.13 8.17
N LEU A 117 -3.83 12.08 8.83
CA LEU A 117 -4.53 10.97 8.19
C LEU A 117 -5.85 11.43 7.56
N GLU A 118 -6.63 12.22 8.29
CA GLU A 118 -7.92 12.76 7.80
C GLU A 118 -7.70 13.69 6.60
N GLU A 119 -6.73 14.60 6.68
CA GLU A 119 -6.36 15.49 5.57
C GLU A 119 -5.87 14.71 4.35
N ALA A 120 -4.99 13.72 4.56
CA ALA A 120 -4.50 12.89 3.46
C ALA A 120 -5.60 12.01 2.83
N ALA A 121 -6.56 11.54 3.62
CA ALA A 121 -7.70 10.77 3.15
C ALA A 121 -8.67 11.63 2.31
N ALA A 122 -8.91 12.88 2.73
CA ALA A 122 -9.64 13.86 1.94
C ALA A 122 -8.93 14.12 0.59
N ALA A 123 -7.63 14.42 0.63
CA ALA A 123 -6.83 14.70 -0.57
C ALA A 123 -6.78 13.52 -1.55
N ILE A 124 -6.57 12.30 -1.07
CA ILE A 124 -6.46 11.10 -1.93
C ILE A 124 -7.82 10.68 -2.52
N THR A 125 -8.94 11.11 -1.96
CA THR A 125 -10.27 10.84 -2.50
C THR A 125 -10.80 11.96 -3.38
N GLY A 126 -10.19 13.16 -3.31
CA GLY A 126 -10.72 14.36 -3.97
C GLY A 126 -11.89 14.99 -3.22
N ARG A 127 -12.15 14.58 -1.97
CA ARG A 127 -13.30 15.03 -1.17
C ARG A 127 -12.89 15.99 -0.06
N GLU A 128 -13.88 16.69 0.51
CA GLU A 128 -13.71 17.42 1.77
C GLU A 128 -13.43 16.48 2.95
N ALA A 129 -14.02 15.27 2.93
CA ALA A 129 -13.81 14.23 3.94
C ALA A 129 -13.98 12.83 3.36
N ALA A 130 -13.24 11.87 3.93
CA ALA A 130 -13.25 10.45 3.56
C ALA A 130 -13.38 9.54 4.80
N PRO A 131 -14.52 9.59 5.51
CA PRO A 131 -14.68 8.91 6.80
C PRO A 131 -14.56 7.39 6.71
N ARG A 132 -14.99 6.75 5.61
CA ARG A 132 -14.85 5.29 5.45
C ARG A 132 -13.40 4.92 5.27
N LEU A 133 -12.64 5.67 4.49
CA LEU A 133 -11.21 5.43 4.28
C LEU A 133 -10.44 5.62 5.58
N VAL A 134 -10.69 6.71 6.31
CA VAL A 134 -10.09 6.94 7.63
C VAL A 134 -10.38 5.78 8.59
N ALA A 135 -11.65 5.35 8.68
CA ALA A 135 -12.03 4.23 9.55
C ALA A 135 -11.34 2.91 9.14
N ALA A 136 -11.32 2.60 7.84
CA ALA A 136 -10.69 1.39 7.32
C ALA A 136 -9.18 1.37 7.60
N VAL A 137 -8.48 2.48 7.35
CA VAL A 137 -7.05 2.59 7.60
C VAL A 137 -6.76 2.48 9.10
N ARG A 138 -7.51 3.18 9.97
CA ARG A 138 -7.35 3.08 11.44
C ARG A 138 -7.53 1.67 11.95
N ALA A 139 -8.54 0.94 11.46
CA ALA A 139 -8.79 -0.44 11.85
C ALA A 139 -7.66 -1.39 11.41
N ALA A 140 -7.04 -1.13 10.25
CA ALA A 140 -5.96 -1.95 9.72
C ALA A 140 -4.62 -1.80 10.46
N VAL A 141 -4.43 -0.71 11.20
CA VAL A 141 -3.14 -0.34 11.79
C VAL A 141 -2.51 -1.45 12.62
N ALA A 142 -3.28 -2.08 13.53
CA ALA A 142 -2.75 -3.13 14.39
C ALA A 142 -2.23 -4.33 13.57
N THR A 143 -2.98 -4.74 12.54
CA THR A 143 -2.58 -5.82 11.62
C THR A 143 -1.34 -5.47 10.81
N LEU A 144 -1.20 -4.22 10.37
CA LEU A 144 -0.04 -3.75 9.61
C LEU A 144 1.22 -3.69 10.49
N ASP A 145 1.09 -3.18 11.72
CA ASP A 145 2.19 -3.12 12.68
C ASP A 145 2.66 -4.54 13.07
N GLU A 146 1.72 -5.45 13.35
CA GLU A 146 1.98 -6.86 13.62
C GLU A 146 2.69 -7.60 12.46
N ALA A 147 2.36 -7.24 11.21
CA ALA A 147 3.04 -7.78 10.04
C ALA A 147 4.46 -7.22 9.93
N ALA A 148 4.66 -5.93 10.20
CA ALA A 148 5.98 -5.31 10.18
C ALA A 148 6.94 -5.94 11.21
N GLU A 149 6.44 -6.26 12.41
CA GLU A 149 7.21 -6.96 13.43
C GLU A 149 7.64 -8.37 12.98
N ARG A 150 6.75 -9.12 12.33
CA ARG A 150 7.02 -10.48 11.84
C ARG A 150 7.99 -10.50 10.65
N LEU A 151 7.90 -9.48 9.79
CA LEU A 151 8.72 -9.37 8.58
C LEU A 151 10.05 -8.64 8.82
N ALA A 152 10.25 -8.08 10.02
CA ALA A 152 11.51 -7.45 10.37
C ALA A 152 12.66 -8.47 10.24
N PRO A 153 13.81 -8.08 9.64
CA PRO A 153 14.95 -8.98 9.52
C PRO A 153 15.33 -9.51 10.90
N THR A 154 15.41 -10.84 11.06
CA THR A 154 15.94 -11.44 12.28
C THR A 154 17.36 -10.94 12.46
N ALA A 155 17.62 -10.16 13.52
CA ALA A 155 18.96 -9.75 13.86
C ALA A 155 19.82 -11.03 13.99
N CYS A 156 20.84 -11.16 13.13
CA CYS A 156 21.76 -12.28 13.16
C CYS A 156 22.42 -12.29 14.55
N PRO A 157 22.26 -13.34 15.39
CA PRO A 157 23.00 -13.41 16.63
C PRO A 157 24.49 -13.46 16.27
N SER A 158 25.23 -12.46 16.73
CA SER A 158 26.67 -12.37 16.53
C SER A 158 27.29 -13.71 16.91
N ARG A 159 28.01 -14.30 15.94
CA ARG A 159 28.77 -15.52 16.10
C ARG A 159 29.70 -15.33 17.30
N VAL A 160 29.39 -15.99 18.42
CA VAL A 160 30.31 -16.09 19.55
C VAL A 160 31.58 -16.74 19.01
N VAL A 161 32.64 -15.93 18.87
CA VAL A 161 33.99 -16.44 18.65
C VAL A 161 34.40 -17.06 19.98
N LEU A 162 34.34 -18.39 20.05
CA LEU A 162 35.03 -19.14 21.09
C LEU A 162 36.53 -19.04 20.78
N HIS A 163 37.28 -18.44 21.71
CA HIS A 163 38.74 -18.51 21.77
C HIS A 163 39.20 -19.91 22.17
#